data_AF-A0A5K1GQ87-F1
#
_entry.id   AF-A0A5K1GQ87-F1
#
_cell.length_a   1.000
_cell.length_b   1.000
_cell.length_c   1.000
_cell.angle_alpha   90.00
_cell.angle_beta   90.00
_cell.angle_gamma   90.00
#
_symmetry.space_group_name_H-M   'P 1'
#
loop_
_entity.id
_entity.type
_entity.pdbx_description
1 polymer ?
#
loop_
_entity_poly.entity_id
_entity_poly.type
_entity_poly.pdbx_seq_one_letter_code
_entity_poly.pdbx_strand_id
1 'polypeptide(L)'
;MFRRNRRIPEQHAARGLGTRTVQMLRRNRRIYQHPIHGRIQKLEQIVPGCRQLDTGSIFQRTADYISFLQFQVKLMQGLCNVYGL
;
A
#
# COMPACT_ATOMS: atom_id res chain seq x y z
N MET A 1 -61.94 38.46 22.83
CA MET A 1 -62.40 37.17 22.27
C MET A 1 -61.23 36.20 22.20
N PHE A 2 -61.39 35.01 22.79
CA PHE A 2 -60.41 33.92 22.79
C PHE A 2 -60.40 33.17 21.44
N ARG A 3 -59.22 32.81 20.92
CA ARG A 3 -58.94 31.44 20.43
C ARG A 3 -57.48 31.06 20.69
N ARG A 4 -57.35 29.89 21.31
CA ARG A 4 -56.12 29.17 21.66
C ARG A 4 -55.53 28.45 20.44
N ASN A 5 -54.34 27.88 20.67
CA ASN A 5 -53.78 26.66 20.08
C ASN A 5 -53.07 26.82 18.72
N ARG A 6 -51.91 26.20 18.45
CA ARG A 6 -51.18 25.10 19.13
C ARG A 6 -49.74 25.12 18.60
N ARG A 7 -48.78 24.73 19.45
CA ARG A 7 -47.36 24.49 19.12
C ARG A 7 -47.20 23.60 17.87
N ILE A 8 -46.24 23.94 17.01
CA ILE A 8 -45.61 22.97 16.10
C ILE A 8 -44.08 23.13 16.26
N PRO A 9 -43.38 22.15 16.84
CA PRO A 9 -41.94 22.02 16.69
C PRO A 9 -41.67 21.15 15.47
N GLU A 10 -41.19 21.72 14.36
CA GLU A 10 -40.66 20.94 13.25
C GLU A 10 -39.25 20.44 13.58
N GLN A 11 -39.21 19.24 14.16
CA GLN A 11 -38.02 18.41 14.21
C GLN A 11 -38.04 17.46 13.01
N HIS A 12 -37.21 17.66 11.99
CA HIS A 12 -36.70 16.56 11.14
C HIS A 12 -35.35 17.03 10.55
N ALA A 13 -34.23 16.84 11.24
CA ALA A 13 -33.43 15.61 11.21
C ALA A 13 -32.97 15.21 9.80
N ALA A 14 -31.94 15.91 9.27
CA ALA A 14 -31.18 15.44 8.09
C ALA A 14 -29.67 15.71 8.21
N ARG A 15 -29.12 15.72 9.43
CA ARG A 15 -27.66 15.73 9.67
C ARG A 15 -27.25 14.47 10.40
N GLY A 16 -27.13 13.35 9.68
CA GLY A 16 -26.73 12.12 10.38
C GLY A 16 -26.48 10.87 9.56
N LEU A 17 -26.21 10.92 8.25
CA LEU A 17 -25.97 9.68 7.48
C LEU A 17 -24.81 9.77 6.46
N GLY A 18 -23.93 10.78 6.54
CA GLY A 18 -22.83 10.95 5.59
C GLY A 18 -21.45 10.51 6.06
N THR A 19 -21.23 10.30 7.36
CA THR A 19 -19.86 10.12 7.90
C THR A 19 -19.51 8.66 8.14
N ARG A 20 -20.45 7.81 8.58
CA ARG A 20 -20.18 6.40 8.90
C ARG A 20 -19.88 5.54 7.67
N THR A 21 -20.64 5.69 6.59
CA THR A 21 -20.43 4.95 5.33
C THR A 21 -19.15 5.39 4.63
N VAL A 22 -18.88 6.69 4.58
CA VAL A 22 -17.63 7.25 4.02
C VAL A 22 -16.41 6.84 4.85
N GLN A 23 -16.54 6.81 6.19
CA GLN A 23 -15.48 6.28 7.07
C GLN A 23 -15.25 4.78 6.88
N MET A 24 -16.31 3.97 6.71
CA MET A 24 -16.20 2.52 6.45
C MET A 24 -15.50 2.24 5.12
N LEU A 25 -15.84 2.94 4.05
CA LEU A 25 -15.17 2.80 2.75
C LEU A 25 -13.68 3.18 2.82
N ARG A 26 -13.34 4.25 3.56
CA ARG A 26 -11.94 4.66 3.82
C ARG A 26 -11.20 3.61 4.65
N ARG A 27 -11.84 3.00 5.63
CA ARG A 27 -11.25 1.95 6.48
C ARG A 27 -10.96 0.69 5.65
N ASN A 28 -11.87 0.31 4.76
CA ASN A 28 -11.71 -0.87 3.92
C ASN A 28 -10.52 -0.72 2.96
N ARG A 29 -10.32 0.47 2.37
CA ARG A 29 -9.13 0.75 1.52
C ARG A 29 -7.79 0.58 2.24
N ARG A 30 -7.72 0.93 3.53
CA ARG A 30 -6.47 0.80 4.33
C ARG A 30 -6.09 -0.66 4.58
N ILE A 31 -7.08 -1.54 4.74
CA ILE A 31 -6.86 -2.96 5.01
C ILE A 31 -6.26 -3.66 3.78
N TYR A 32 -6.73 -3.34 2.57
CA TYR A 32 -6.19 -3.91 1.32
C TYR A 32 -4.83 -3.34 0.90
N GLN A 33 -4.45 -2.13 1.37
CA GLN A 33 -3.13 -1.55 1.08
C GLN A 33 -2.03 -2.09 1.99
N HIS A 34 -2.36 -2.56 3.19
CA HIS A 34 -1.40 -3.06 4.16
C HIS A 34 -0.52 -4.24 3.68
N PRO A 35 -1.06 -5.27 3.01
CA PRO A 35 -0.23 -6.39 2.55
C PRO A 35 0.71 -6.01 1.41
N ILE A 36 0.29 -5.15 0.49
CA ILE A 36 1.15 -4.68 -0.61
C ILE A 36 2.25 -3.77 -0.06
N HIS A 37 1.90 -2.85 0.84
CA HIS A 37 2.89 -1.96 1.44
C HIS A 37 3.93 -2.73 2.27
N GLY A 38 3.51 -3.74 3.04
CA GLY A 38 4.45 -4.61 3.76
C GLY A 38 5.38 -5.41 2.83
N ARG A 39 4.90 -5.82 1.65
CA ARG A 39 5.74 -6.48 0.63
C ARG A 39 6.76 -5.51 0.03
N ILE A 40 6.35 -4.27 -0.26
CA ILE A 40 7.26 -3.23 -0.78
C ILE A 40 8.33 -2.90 0.27
N GLN A 41 7.95 -2.70 1.54
CA GLN A 41 8.91 -2.47 2.63
C GLN A 41 9.91 -3.63 2.76
N LYS A 42 9.44 -4.87 2.62
CA LYS A 42 10.34 -6.04 2.63
C LYS A 42 11.29 -6.02 1.44
N LEU A 43 10.82 -5.60 0.26
CA LEU A 43 11.64 -5.45 -0.93
C LEU A 43 12.73 -4.40 -0.73
N GLU A 44 12.41 -3.26 -0.10
CA GLU A 44 13.38 -2.21 0.25
C GLU A 44 14.49 -2.69 1.20
N GLN A 45 14.19 -3.68 2.06
CA GLN A 45 15.17 -4.23 3.00
C GLN A 45 16.12 -5.22 2.34
N ILE A 46 15.67 -5.97 1.32
CA ILE A 46 16.46 -6.99 0.65
C ILE A 46 17.28 -6.40 -0.49
N VAL A 47 16.72 -5.43 -1.22
CA VAL A 47 17.39 -4.83 -2.38
C VAL A 47 18.30 -3.70 -1.91
N PRO A 48 19.60 -3.73 -2.24
CA PRO A 48 20.55 -2.73 -1.79
C PRO A 48 20.23 -1.34 -2.38
N GLY A 49 20.22 -0.33 -1.51
CA GLY A 49 20.03 1.06 -1.89
C GLY A 49 18.57 1.48 -2.11
N CYS A 50 17.59 0.68 -1.68
CA CYS A 50 16.17 0.96 -1.90
C CYS A 50 15.44 1.72 -0.79
N ARG A 51 16.10 2.09 0.31
CA ARG A 51 15.45 2.84 1.40
C ARG A 51 14.94 4.18 0.89
N GLN A 52 13.67 4.49 1.17
CA GLN A 52 13.02 5.77 0.86
C GLN A 52 12.91 6.09 -0.65
N LEU A 53 13.02 5.09 -1.52
CA LEU A 53 12.75 5.25 -2.95
C LEU A 53 11.24 5.20 -3.25
N ASP A 54 10.85 5.83 -4.35
CA ASP A 54 9.53 5.64 -4.95
C ASP A 54 9.31 4.17 -5.35
N THR A 55 8.06 3.72 -5.36
CA THR A 55 7.66 2.35 -5.72
C THR A 55 8.15 1.93 -7.11
N GLY A 56 8.07 2.82 -8.11
CA GLY A 56 8.58 2.53 -9.46
C GLY A 56 10.11 2.33 -9.46
N SER A 57 10.81 3.19 -8.74
CA SER A 57 12.27 3.10 -8.56
C SER A 57 12.70 1.82 -7.83
N ILE A 58 11.93 1.39 -6.82
CA ILE A 58 12.18 0.12 -6.11
C ILE A 58 12.07 -1.06 -7.07
N PHE A 59 11.03 -1.11 -7.90
CA PHE A 59 10.87 -2.21 -8.87
C PHE A 59 11.96 -2.22 -9.93
N GLN A 60 12.34 -1.06 -10.46
CA GLN A 60 13.45 -0.97 -11.40
C GLN A 60 14.76 -1.48 -10.77
N ARG A 61 15.09 -1.00 -9.57
CA ARG A 61 16.30 -1.42 -8.84
C ARG A 61 16.27 -2.92 -8.51
N THR A 62 15.08 -3.46 -8.22
CA THR A 62 14.88 -4.88 -7.99
C THR A 62 15.18 -5.70 -9.24
N ALA A 63 14.71 -5.26 -10.41
CA ALA A 63 15.02 -5.91 -11.68
C ALA A 63 16.53 -5.92 -11.95
N ASP A 64 17.19 -4.77 -11.79
CA ASP A 64 18.64 -4.64 -11.96
C ASP A 64 19.40 -5.58 -11.00
N TYR A 65 18.96 -5.64 -9.74
CA TYR A 65 19.60 -6.49 -8.73
C TYR A 65 19.41 -7.99 -9.02
N ILE A 66 18.24 -8.42 -9.51
CA ILE A 66 18.03 -9.80 -9.94
C ILE A 66 18.97 -10.15 -11.09
N SER A 67 19.06 -9.28 -12.11
CA SER A 67 19.95 -9.48 -13.25
C SER A 67 21.41 -9.58 -12.82
N PHE A 68 21.84 -8.72 -11.88
CA PHE A 68 23.19 -8.76 -11.31
C PHE A 68 23.47 -10.09 -10.60
N LEU A 69 22.56 -10.55 -9.72
CA LEU A 69 22.72 -11.82 -9.02
C LEU A 69 22.76 -13.01 -9.98
N GLN A 70 21.90 -13.03 -11.00
CA GLN A 70 21.91 -14.07 -12.03
C GLN A 70 23.23 -14.10 -12.79
N PHE A 71 23.77 -12.93 -13.14
CA PHE A 71 25.08 -12.83 -13.78
C PHE A 71 26.19 -13.35 -12.87
N GLN A 72 26.19 -12.95 -11.59
CA GLN A 72 27.19 -13.40 -10.62
C GLN A 72 27.20 -14.93 -10.48
N VAL A 73 26.02 -15.55 -10.37
CA VAL A 73 25.90 -17.02 -10.31
C VAL A 73 26.42 -17.67 -11.58
N LYS A 74 26.04 -17.17 -12.76
CA LYS A 74 26.53 -17.70 -14.05
C LYS A 74 28.05 -17.58 -14.18
N LEU A 75 28.61 -16.46 -13.76
CA LEU A 75 30.06 -16.26 -13.74
C LEU A 75 30.73 -17.29 -12.84
N MET A 76 30.25 -17.44 -11.59
CA MET A 76 30.82 -18.42 -10.65
C MET A 76 30.71 -19.85 -11.17
N GLN A 77 29.58 -20.23 -11.77
CA GLN A 77 29.42 -21.54 -12.42
C GLN A 77 30.40 -21.73 -13.58
N GLY A 78 30.58 -20.70 -14.42
CA GLY A 78 31.57 -20.72 -15.50
C GLY A 78 33.00 -20.89 -14.96
N LEU A 79 33.34 -20.20 -13.88
CA LEU A 79 34.63 -20.35 -13.21
C LEU A 79 34.79 -21.76 -12.62
N CYS A 80 33.81 -22.29 -11.89
CA CYS A 80 33.85 -23.67 -11.39
C CYS A 80 34.05 -24.67 -12.54
N ASN A 81 33.35 -24.50 -13.66
CA ASN A 81 33.51 -25.35 -14.83
C ASN A 81 34.91 -25.25 -15.46
N VAL A 82 35.52 -24.07 -15.48
CA VAL A 82 36.89 -23.87 -15.98
C VAL A 82 37.93 -24.46 -15.03
N TYR A 83 37.73 -24.32 -13.72
CA TYR A 83 38.68 -24.76 -12.69
C TYR A 83 38.41 -26.18 -12.15
N GLY A 84 37.35 -26.85 -12.60
CA GLY A 84 36.99 -28.21 -12.20
C GLY A 84 36.61 -28.38 -10.73
N LEU A 85 36.06 -27.32 -10.10
CA LEU A 85 35.59 -27.30 -8.71
C LEU A 85 34.13 -27.77 -8.60
#